data_AF-A0A831P8C1-F1
#
_entry.id   AF-A0A831P8C1-F1
#
_cell.length_a   1.000
_cell.length_b   1.000
_cell.length_c   1.000
_cell.angle_alpha   90.00
_cell.angle_beta   90.00
_cell.angle_gamma   90.00
#
_symmetry.space_group_name_H-M   'P 1'
#
loop_
_entity.id
_entity.type
_entity.pdbx_description
1 polymer ?
#
loop_
_entity_poly.entity_id
_entity_poly.type
_entity_poly.pdbx_seq_one_letter_code
_entity_poly.pdbx_strand_id
1 'polypeptide(L)' 'MHVFINGSQLFLFTGARVLDGLTAYSAVALEDVQAGNVVVLDKEGHRLYVDGRLQDGERLTLAAAKRGEEK' A
#
# COMPACT_ATOMS: atom_id res chain seq x y z
N MET A 1 7.56 13.95 2.19
CA MET A 1 8.22 12.64 2.27
C MET A 1 8.02 11.88 0.97
N HIS A 2 8.95 11.01 0.61
CA HIS A 2 8.92 10.20 -0.60
C HIS A 2 8.56 8.76 -0.25
N VAL A 3 7.62 8.17 -0.99
CA VAL A 3 7.19 6.77 -0.81
C VAL A 3 7.14 6.13 -2.19
N PHE A 4 7.39 4.83 -2.28
CA PHE A 4 7.34 4.09 -3.53
C PHE A 4 6.20 3.06 -3.48
N ILE A 5 5.35 3.02 -4.50
CA ILE A 5 4.32 1.97 -4.66
C ILE A 5 4.54 1.29 -6.01
N ASN A 6 4.84 -0.02 -6.00
CA ASN A 6 5.21 -0.78 -7.21
C ASN A 6 6.33 -0.09 -8.03
N GLY A 7 7.28 0.54 -7.34
CA GLY A 7 8.38 1.29 -7.96
C GLY A 7 8.06 2.73 -8.37
N SER A 8 6.79 3.14 -8.40
CA SER A 8 6.40 4.53 -8.66
C SER A 8 6.65 5.40 -7.43
N GLN A 9 7.45 6.45 -7.59
CA GLN A 9 7.72 7.41 -6.52
C GLN A 9 6.56 8.41 -6.36
N LEU A 10 6.13 8.62 -5.12
CA LEU A 10 5.08 9.56 -4.72
C LEU A 10 5.62 10.53 -3.68
N PHE A 11 5.18 11.78 -3.75
CA PHE A 11 5.47 12.80 -2.74
C PHE A 11 4.24 13.02 -1.87
N LEU A 12 4.35 12.70 -0.58
CA LEU A 12 3.28 12.80 0.42
C LEU A 12 3.69 13.72 1.58
N PHE A 13 2.71 14.15 2.37
CA PHE A 13 2.96 14.88 3.61
C PHE A 13 3.48 13.95 4.72
N THR A 14 4.18 14.49 5.71
CA THR A 14 4.71 13.71 6.84
C THR A 14 3.59 13.09 7.66
N GLY A 15 3.69 11.78 7.93
CA GLY A 15 2.68 11.05 8.70
C GLY A 15 1.46 10.62 7.90
N ALA A 16 1.51 10.72 6.56
CA ALA A 16 0.51 10.14 5.67
C ALA A 16 0.34 8.65 5.93
N ARG A 17 -0.85 8.14 5.62
CA ARG A 17 -1.22 6.74 5.79
C ARG A 17 -1.15 6.00 4.47
N VAL A 18 -1.21 4.67 4.53
CA VAL A 18 -1.31 3.80 3.34
C VAL A 18 -2.50 4.23 2.47
N LEU A 19 -3.64 4.63 3.06
CA LEU A 19 -4.78 5.18 2.34
C LEU A 19 -4.41 6.42 1.48
N ASP A 20 -3.64 7.35 2.04
CA ASP A 20 -3.21 8.56 1.33
C ASP A 20 -2.28 8.19 0.17
N GLY A 21 -1.38 7.23 0.40
CA GLY A 21 -0.49 6.70 -0.64
C GLY A 21 -1.24 6.02 -1.78
N LEU A 22 -2.22 5.15 -1.48
CA LEU A 22 -3.06 4.50 -2.48
C LEU A 22 -3.88 5.51 -3.27
N THR A 23 -4.45 6.51 -2.60
CA THR A 23 -5.23 7.59 -3.23
C THR A 23 -4.38 8.38 -4.23
N ALA A 24 -3.13 8.69 -3.86
CA ALA A 24 -2.19 9.39 -4.75
C ALA A 24 -1.67 8.50 -5.89
N TYR A 25 -1.60 7.18 -5.69
CA TYR A 25 -1.09 6.23 -6.67
C TYR A 25 -2.10 5.91 -7.76
N SER A 26 -3.32 5.48 -7.39
CA SER A 26 -4.36 5.07 -8.32
C SER A 26 -5.68 4.82 -7.57
N ALA A 27 -6.77 5.44 -8.04
CA ALA A 27 -8.11 5.18 -7.53
C ALA A 27 -8.49 3.69 -7.68
N VAL A 28 -8.12 3.05 -8.78
CA VAL A 28 -8.38 1.61 -9.02
C VAL A 28 -7.65 0.75 -7.99
N ALA A 29 -6.39 1.07 -7.67
CA ALA A 29 -5.63 0.31 -6.67
C ALA A 29 -6.25 0.45 -5.27
N LEU A 30 -6.76 1.64 -4.93
CA LEU A 30 -7.47 1.84 -3.68
C LEU A 30 -8.76 0.99 -3.62
N GLU A 31 -9.56 1.01 -4.69
CA GLU A 31 -10.78 0.20 -4.79
C GLU A 31 -10.47 -1.30 -4.65
N ASP A 32 -9.43 -1.79 -5.32
CA ASP A 32 -9.03 -3.20 -5.24
C ASP A 32 -8.54 -3.61 -3.84
N VAL A 33 -7.83 -2.71 -3.13
CA VAL A 33 -7.41 -2.95 -1.74
C VAL A 33 -8.62 -2.96 -0.80
N GLN A 34 -9.57 -2.04 -0.99
CA GLN A 34 -10.80 -1.97 -0.20
C GLN A 34 -11.72 -3.18 -0.45
N ALA A 35 -11.79 -3.66 -1.69
CA ALA A 35 -12.50 -4.87 -2.06
C ALA A 35 -11.81 -6.15 -1.56
N GLY A 36 -10.55 -6.06 -1.11
CA GLY A 36 -9.75 -7.20 -0.67
C GLY A 36 -9.20 -8.05 -1.81
N ASN A 37 -9.22 -7.56 -3.05
CA ASN A 37 -8.62 -8.20 -4.22
C ASN A 37 -7.09 -8.11 -4.17
N VAL A 38 -6.58 -7.03 -3.57
CA VAL A 38 -5.16 -6.69 -3.47
C VAL A 38 -4.79 -6.44 -2.02
N VAL A 39 -3.59 -6.83 -1.64
CA VAL A 39 -2.96 -6.48 -0.36
C VAL A 39 -1.78 -5.56 -0.59
N VAL A 40 -1.56 -4.65 0.36
CA VAL A 40 -0.38 -3.80 0.42
C VAL A 40 0.66 -4.51 1.28
N LEU A 41 1.86 -4.68 0.74
CA LEU A 41 2.98 -5.29 1.43
C LEU A 41 4.11 -4.28 1.61
N ASP A 42 4.80 -4.31 2.75
CA ASP A 42 6.05 -3.60 2.94
C ASP A 42 7.22 -4.30 2.22
N LYS A 43 8.43 -3.75 2.37
CA LYS A 43 9.66 -4.31 1.77
C LYS A 43 10.03 -5.71 2.29
N GLU A 44 9.53 -6.09 3.47
CA GLU A 44 9.79 -7.37 4.12
C GLU A 44 8.71 -8.40 3.78
N GLY A 45 7.65 -7.98 3.07
CA GLY A 45 6.52 -8.82 2.70
C GLY A 45 5.41 -8.86 3.75
N HIS A 46 5.45 -7.99 4.77
CA HIS A 46 4.38 -7.90 5.76
C HIS A 46 3.22 -7.07 5.24
N ARG A 47 2.00 -7.51 5.55
CA ARG A 47 0.79 -6.80 5.17
C ARG A 47 0.66 -5.49 5.94
N LEU A 48 0.46 -4.40 5.21
CA LEU A 48 0.06 -3.11 5.76
C LEU A 48 -1.44 -2.89 5.54
N TYR A 49 -2.06 -2.25 6.53
CA TYR A 49 -3.46 -1.84 6.47
C TYR A 49 -3.59 -0.38 6.08
N VAL A 50 -4.76 0.00 5.57
CA VAL A 50 -5.02 1.35 5.02
C VAL A 50 -4.82 2.48 6.04
N ASP A 51 -4.94 2.18 7.33
CA ASP A 51 -4.71 3.10 8.45
C ASP A 51 -3.25 3.15 8.93
N GLY A 52 -2.41 2.23 8.45
CA GLY A 52 -0.97 2.19 8.73
C GLY A 52 -0.28 3.47 8.30
N ARG A 53 0.66 3.96 9.13
CA ARG A 53 1.44 5.15 8.83
C ARG A 53 2.62 4.82 7.91
N LEU A 54 2.83 5.67 6.94
CA LEU A 54 3.98 5.62 6.05
C LEU A 54 5.12 6.47 6.59
N GLN A 55 6.33 6.02 6.32
CA GLN A 55 7.58 6.70 6.61
C GLN A 55 8.26 7.16 5.31
N ASP A 56 9.17 8.11 5.45
CA ASP A 56 9.99 8.58 4.33
C ASP A 56 10.89 7.46 3.81
N GLY A 57 10.93 7.28 2.49
CA GLY A 57 11.66 6.23 1.80
C GLY A 57 10.96 4.86 1.77
N GLU A 58 9.76 4.73 2.32
CA GLU A 58 9.07 3.45 2.41
C GLU A 58 8.70 2.89 1.03
N ARG A 59 8.77 1.56 0.90
CA ARG A 59 8.54 0.84 -0.35
C ARG A 59 7.43 -0.16 -0.16
N LEU A 60 6.35 0.06 -0.91
CA LEU A 60 5.16 -0.74 -0.89
C LEU A 60 5.03 -1.52 -2.19
N THR A 61 4.52 -2.74 -2.08
CA THR A 61 4.17 -3.59 -3.21
C THR A 61 2.69 -3.94 -3.12
N LEU A 62 1.98 -3.82 -4.24
CA LEU A 62 0.61 -4.30 -4.37
C LEU A 62 0.64 -5.71 -4.95
N ALA A 63 0.07 -6.66 -4.23
CA ALA A 63 0.01 -8.05 -4.65
C ALA A 63 -1.42 -8.56 -4.60
N ALA A 64 -1.78 -9.49 -5.49
CA ALA A 64 -3.07 -10.17 -5.42
C ALA A 64 -3.25 -10.82 -4.05
N ALA A 65 -4.39 -10.61 -3.42
CA ALA A 65 -4.75 -11.30 -2.19
C ALA A 65 -4.85 -12.79 -2.50
N LYS A 66 -3.94 -13.61 -1.96
CA LYS A 66 -4.08 -15.07 -2.07
C LYS A 66 -5.36 -15.48 -1.34
N ARG A 67 -6.34 -15.96 -2.10
CA ARG A 67 -7.56 -16.60 -1.56
C ARG A 67 -7.15 -17.95 -0.96
N GLY A 68 -6.89 -17.98 0.34
CA GLY A 68 -6.73 -19.20 1.13
C GLY A 68 -5.29 -19.67 1.36
N GLU A 69 -4.83 -19.50 2.60
CA GLU A 69 -4.40 -20.63 3.43
C GLU A 69 -5.05 -20.43 4.80
N GLU A 70 -6.36 -20.69 4.87
CA GLU A 70 -6.94 -21.17 6.12
C GLU A 70 -6.30 -22.54 6.39
N LYS A 71 -5.56 -22.67 7.48
CA LYS A 71 -5.19 -23.94 8.09
C LYS A 71 -5.80 -24.04 9.46
#